data_AF-A0AAV7JMH6-F1
#
_entry.id   AF-A0AAV7JMH6-F1
#
_cell.length_a   1.000
_cell.length_b   1.000
_cell.length_c   1.000
_cell.angle_alpha   90.00
_cell.angle_beta   90.00
_cell.angle_gamma   90.00
#
_symmetry.space_group_name_H-M   'P 1'
#
loop_
_entity.id
_entity.type
_entity.pdbx_description
1 polymer ?
#
loop_
_entity_poly.entity_id
_entity_poly.type
_entity_poly.pdbx_seq_one_letter_code
_entity_poly.pdbx_strand_id
1 'polypeptide(L)'
;MFDGDKWVNLKSFDITKEDEYYVQGNVPLGKFDGKITLQQQVVVYLNKGAFSAQSFISYTENPLMDQALTKCFTNLKGGTAFYMLGTLDFKDYDLLKSLTPTSFTFRVFVTNTDRKMLQLFITTTGSPQVTPDLHLKEPIPSLFQCSLIINTRILFSDILPATLKSAEYKLKVVPDPPIEDLNDDKPWSSIVAGGEIQVLFEPQCVDAYATSTGQLITFYEKYIALPTDEFVFELKNMKIIHGDKNSSMSMIIDFKRDAKFAFLYGKRHSGINHKWSKINYKTYYIQVQMKFKTNLEFKVIGTGPNQLLQLSSSRPLGVELTADIDQKSCAGSEKRLKEGFFKVYKEQIIPQFEKLFDQTFPSISLFALKNILFPDDNLIEMIQAYVPGDLVVFGNFTK
;
A
#
# COMPACT_ATOMS: atom_id res chain seq x y z
N MET A 1 6.33 -2.93 -28.17
CA MET A 1 7.77 -3.20 -28.02
C MET A 1 8.54 -2.01 -28.57
N PHE A 2 8.89 -1.07 -27.69
CA PHE A 2 9.80 0.02 -28.07
C PHE A 2 11.20 -0.57 -28.12
N ASP A 3 11.64 -0.84 -29.34
CA ASP A 3 13.04 -1.10 -29.63
C ASP A 3 13.82 0.19 -29.35
N GLY A 4 14.95 0.10 -28.63
CA GLY A 4 15.79 1.25 -28.33
C GLY A 4 16.35 1.95 -29.58
N ASP A 5 16.22 1.30 -30.74
CA ASP A 5 16.60 1.83 -32.05
C ASP A 5 15.37 2.29 -32.88
N LYS A 6 14.14 2.25 -32.33
CA LYS A 6 12.93 2.74 -32.99
C LYS A 6 12.65 4.20 -32.63
N TRP A 7 12.80 5.03 -33.65
CA TRP A 7 12.46 6.44 -33.69
C TRP A 7 10.96 6.66 -33.48
N VAL A 8 10.61 7.62 -32.62
CA VAL A 8 9.25 8.18 -32.58
C VAL A 8 9.17 9.24 -33.67
N ASN A 9 8.36 8.98 -34.70
CA ASN A 9 8.01 9.98 -35.71
C ASN A 9 7.12 11.03 -35.01
N LEU A 10 7.72 12.14 -34.57
CA LEU A 10 6.95 13.34 -34.23
C LEU A 10 6.28 13.79 -35.53
N LYS A 11 4.94 13.72 -35.60
CA LYS A 11 4.19 14.03 -36.82
C LYS A 11 4.63 15.38 -37.40
N SER A 12 4.79 15.37 -38.72
CA SER A 12 5.17 16.47 -39.61
C SER A 12 4.60 17.82 -39.18
N PHE A 13 5.47 18.82 -39.07
CA PHE A 13 5.06 20.21 -38.96
C PHE A 13 4.70 20.69 -40.37
N ASP A 14 3.41 20.86 -40.65
CA ASP A 14 2.92 21.45 -41.89
C ASP A 14 2.96 22.98 -41.74
N ILE A 15 3.98 23.61 -42.32
CA ILE A 15 4.26 25.04 -42.14
C ILE A 15 3.35 25.88 -43.05
N THR A 16 2.77 25.29 -44.10
CA THR A 16 1.90 25.97 -45.06
C THR A 16 1.03 24.95 -45.78
N LYS A 17 -0.29 24.96 -45.51
CA LYS A 17 -1.33 24.10 -46.13
C LYS A 17 -1.35 24.05 -47.69
N GLU A 18 -0.49 24.79 -48.37
CA GLU A 18 -0.49 24.95 -49.83
C GLU A 18 0.78 24.42 -50.51
N ASP A 19 1.88 24.18 -49.76
CA ASP A 19 3.12 23.61 -50.28
C ASP A 19 3.69 22.62 -49.25
N GLU A 20 3.99 21.39 -49.67
CA GLU A 20 4.38 20.23 -48.85
C GLU A 20 5.74 20.37 -48.11
N TYR A 21 5.96 21.46 -47.38
CA TYR A 21 7.18 21.68 -46.58
C TYR A 21 7.01 21.15 -45.17
N TYR A 22 7.79 20.13 -44.80
CA TYR A 22 7.83 19.60 -43.44
C TYR A 22 9.26 19.32 -42.97
N VAL A 23 9.44 19.35 -41.66
CA VAL A 23 10.69 18.93 -41.01
C VAL A 23 10.46 17.61 -40.30
N GLN A 24 11.33 16.64 -40.56
CA GLN A 24 11.32 15.36 -39.85
C GLN A 24 12.56 15.27 -38.96
N GLY A 25 12.32 14.97 -37.68
CA GLY A 25 13.38 14.89 -36.67
C GLY A 25 13.43 13.53 -36.02
N ASN A 26 14.66 13.04 -35.84
CA ASN A 26 14.95 11.74 -35.26
C ASN A 26 15.82 11.97 -34.02
N VAL A 27 15.25 11.72 -32.84
CA VAL A 27 15.87 12.11 -31.56
C VAL A 27 15.83 10.94 -30.56
N PRO A 28 16.97 10.52 -29.98
CA PRO A 28 17.01 9.44 -29.01
C PRO A 28 16.19 9.73 -27.75
N LEU A 29 15.20 8.89 -27.44
CA LEU A 29 14.31 9.02 -26.28
C LEU A 29 15.05 9.11 -24.94
N GLY A 30 16.20 8.45 -24.79
CA GLY A 30 17.01 8.46 -23.56
C GLY A 30 17.71 9.79 -23.22
N LYS A 31 17.44 10.86 -23.97
CA LYS A 31 18.03 12.19 -23.79
C LYS A 31 16.96 13.26 -23.57
N PHE A 32 15.72 12.88 -23.28
CA PHE A 32 14.60 13.79 -23.07
C PHE A 32 14.38 14.05 -21.58
N ASP A 33 14.25 15.33 -21.25
CA ASP A 33 13.63 15.78 -20.01
C ASP A 33 12.26 16.39 -20.33
N GLY A 34 11.34 16.32 -19.38
CA GLY A 34 10.03 16.95 -19.51
C GLY A 34 9.42 17.40 -18.19
N LYS A 35 8.35 18.17 -18.29
CA LYS A 35 7.53 18.60 -17.16
C LYS A 35 6.05 18.43 -17.44
N ILE A 36 5.28 18.40 -16.37
CA ILE A 36 3.83 18.52 -16.42
C ILE A 36 3.49 19.94 -16.00
N THR A 37 2.79 20.67 -16.86
CA THR A 37 2.39 22.07 -16.56
C THR A 37 1.25 22.10 -15.54
N LEU A 38 0.94 23.29 -15.00
CA LEU A 38 -0.22 23.47 -14.11
C LEU A 38 -1.54 23.15 -14.82
N GLN A 39 -1.57 23.22 -16.16
CA GLN A 39 -2.69 22.85 -17.02
C GLN A 39 -2.66 21.36 -17.41
N GLN A 40 -1.86 20.54 -16.71
CA GLN A 40 -1.74 19.09 -16.94
C GLN A 40 -1.21 18.72 -18.33
N GLN A 41 -0.50 19.64 -18.99
CA GLN A 41 0.13 19.38 -20.28
C GLN A 41 1.46 18.67 -20.07
N VAL A 42 1.65 17.55 -20.76
CA VAL A 42 2.92 16.84 -20.81
C VAL A 42 3.78 17.51 -21.87
N VAL A 43 4.88 18.13 -21.44
CA VAL A 43 5.80 18.82 -22.35
C VAL A 43 7.21 18.27 -22.23
N VAL A 44 7.87 18.14 -23.38
CA VAL A 44 9.30 17.78 -23.46
C VAL A 44 10.13 19.01 -23.80
N TYR A 45 11.32 19.11 -23.20
CA TYR A 45 12.24 20.19 -23.44
C TYR A 45 13.05 19.92 -24.72
N LEU A 46 12.84 20.75 -25.75
CA LEU A 46 13.57 20.64 -27.01
C LEU A 46 15.00 21.17 -26.92
N ASN A 47 15.35 21.86 -25.85
CA ASN A 47 16.66 22.47 -25.65
C ASN A 47 17.53 21.70 -24.63
N LYS A 48 16.96 20.69 -23.95
CA LYS A 48 17.65 19.84 -22.98
C LYS A 48 17.78 18.43 -23.54
N GLY A 49 18.95 18.18 -24.13
CA GLY A 49 19.31 16.89 -24.74
C GLY A 49 18.87 16.75 -26.20
N ALA A 50 19.64 15.93 -26.93
CA ALA A 50 19.46 15.34 -28.27
C ALA A 50 18.96 16.15 -29.50
N PHE A 51 18.22 17.24 -29.34
CA PHE A 51 17.77 18.07 -30.44
C PHE A 51 18.93 18.96 -30.90
N SER A 52 19.60 18.51 -31.95
CA SER A 52 20.60 19.29 -32.69
C SER A 52 20.04 19.55 -34.08
N ALA A 53 20.56 20.56 -34.80
CA ALA A 53 20.13 20.77 -36.18
C ALA A 53 20.41 19.54 -37.07
N GLN A 54 21.41 18.73 -36.72
CA GLN A 54 21.73 17.47 -37.39
C GLN A 54 20.70 16.37 -37.13
N SER A 55 19.86 16.53 -36.12
CA SER A 55 18.79 15.59 -35.79
C SER A 55 17.55 15.78 -36.66
N PHE A 56 17.53 16.80 -37.53
CA PHE A 56 16.39 17.17 -38.36
C PHE A 56 16.76 17.19 -39.84
N ILE A 57 15.84 16.70 -40.66
CA ILE A 57 15.88 16.79 -42.12
C ILE A 57 14.74 17.71 -42.52
N SER A 58 15.04 18.80 -43.22
CA SER A 58 14.00 19.62 -43.84
C SER A 58 13.69 19.05 -45.23
N TYR A 59 12.41 18.98 -45.55
CA TYR A 59 11.93 18.60 -46.87
C TYR A 59 11.40 19.87 -47.54
N THR A 60 12.30 20.56 -48.23
CA THR A 60 11.99 21.77 -48.98
C THR A 60 12.90 21.89 -50.20
N GLU A 61 12.36 22.31 -51.33
CA GLU A 61 13.15 22.69 -52.51
C GLU A 61 13.75 24.10 -52.36
N ASN A 62 13.42 24.82 -51.29
CA ASN A 62 13.90 26.17 -51.03
C ASN A 62 15.12 26.18 -50.10
N PRO A 63 16.34 26.43 -50.62
CA PRO A 63 17.57 26.40 -49.81
C PRO A 63 17.63 27.48 -48.72
N LEU A 64 16.88 28.59 -48.86
CA LEU A 64 16.78 29.61 -47.81
C LEU A 64 15.91 29.12 -46.64
N MET A 65 14.87 28.33 -46.94
CA MET A 65 14.01 27.71 -45.92
C MET A 65 14.78 26.64 -45.15
N ASP A 66 15.54 25.77 -45.84
CA ASP A 66 16.39 24.77 -45.18
C ASP A 66 17.41 25.43 -44.23
N GLN A 67 18.06 26.51 -44.69
CA GLN A 67 18.99 27.27 -43.87
C GLN A 67 18.31 27.95 -42.67
N ALA A 68 17.09 28.48 -42.85
CA ALA A 68 16.31 29.11 -41.77
C ALA A 68 15.87 28.09 -40.71
N LEU A 69 15.40 26.92 -41.13
CA LEU A 69 14.99 25.83 -40.23
C LEU A 69 16.18 25.28 -39.44
N THR A 70 17.31 25.02 -40.13
CA THR A 70 18.57 24.60 -39.50
C THR A 70 19.00 25.61 -38.44
N LYS A 71 18.96 26.92 -38.74
CA LYS A 71 19.26 28.00 -37.79
C LYS A 71 18.27 28.06 -36.63
N CYS A 72 16.98 27.83 -36.87
CA CYS A 72 15.95 27.82 -35.83
C CYS A 72 16.26 26.75 -34.77
N PHE A 73 16.55 25.51 -35.20
CA PHE A 73 16.87 24.41 -34.29
C PHE A 73 18.24 24.55 -33.61
N THR A 74 19.26 25.09 -34.28
CA THR A 74 20.57 25.37 -33.64
C THR A 74 20.50 26.52 -32.63
N ASN A 75 19.58 27.46 -32.81
CA ASN A 75 19.37 28.60 -31.91
C ASN A 75 18.27 28.36 -30.87
N LEU A 76 17.77 27.13 -30.70
CA LEU A 76 16.98 26.73 -29.54
C LEU A 76 17.84 26.73 -28.26
N LYS A 77 18.42 27.89 -27.92
CA LYS A 77 19.11 28.17 -26.67
C LYS A 77 18.22 29.09 -25.85
N GLY A 78 17.98 28.71 -24.60
CA GLY A 78 17.07 29.43 -23.70
C GLY A 78 15.79 28.61 -23.44
N GLY A 79 15.34 28.63 -22.19
CA GLY A 79 14.37 27.71 -21.57
C GLY A 79 12.94 27.63 -22.15
N THR A 80 12.68 28.09 -23.37
CA THR A 80 11.33 28.32 -23.90
C THR A 80 10.88 27.35 -24.99
N ALA A 81 11.76 26.52 -25.55
CA ALA A 81 11.39 25.56 -26.58
C ALA A 81 10.90 24.24 -25.97
N PHE A 82 9.58 24.04 -25.98
CA PHE A 82 8.94 22.82 -25.52
C PHE A 82 7.96 22.28 -26.57
N TYR A 83 7.84 20.95 -26.63
CA TYR A 83 6.83 20.27 -27.44
C TYR A 83 5.82 19.59 -26.53
N MET A 84 4.53 19.82 -26.78
CA MET A 84 3.44 19.19 -26.03
C MET A 84 3.16 17.81 -26.60
N LEU A 85 3.36 16.77 -25.79
CA LEU A 85 2.99 15.40 -26.14
C LEU A 85 1.48 15.18 -26.03
N GLY A 86 0.85 15.85 -25.06
CA GLY A 86 -0.58 15.81 -24.86
C GLY A 86 -1.00 16.43 -23.53
N THR A 87 -2.24 16.18 -23.12
CA THR A 87 -2.81 16.66 -21.87
C THR A 87 -3.30 15.47 -21.06
N LEU A 88 -2.98 15.44 -19.78
CA LEU A 88 -3.57 14.49 -18.83
C LEU A 88 -4.90 15.08 -18.37
N ASP A 89 -5.99 14.32 -18.42
CA ASP A 89 -7.27 14.72 -17.82
C ASP A 89 -7.50 13.92 -16.54
N PHE A 90 -7.57 14.62 -15.41
CA PHE A 90 -7.75 14.05 -14.08
C PHE A 90 -9.14 14.26 -13.49
N LYS A 91 -10.07 14.91 -14.19
CA LYS A 91 -11.33 15.39 -13.61
C LYS A 91 -12.17 14.32 -12.91
N ASP A 92 -12.08 13.08 -13.37
CA ASP A 92 -12.87 11.96 -12.85
C ASP A 92 -12.09 11.04 -11.90
N TYR A 93 -10.88 11.43 -11.48
CA TYR A 93 -10.01 10.61 -10.64
C TYR A 93 -9.66 11.31 -9.33
N ASP A 94 -9.96 10.66 -8.20
CA ASP A 94 -9.44 11.05 -6.90
C ASP A 94 -7.96 10.64 -6.81
N LEU A 95 -7.09 11.54 -7.25
CA LEU A 95 -5.65 11.30 -7.30
C LEU A 95 -5.00 11.74 -6.00
N LEU A 96 -4.24 10.81 -5.42
CA LEU A 96 -3.33 11.15 -4.35
C LEU A 96 -2.28 12.14 -4.89
N LYS A 97 -2.14 13.28 -4.22
CA LYS A 97 -1.22 14.35 -4.64
C LYS A 97 0.22 13.84 -4.82
N SER A 98 0.66 12.90 -3.97
CA SER A 98 1.99 12.27 -4.05
C SER A 98 2.17 11.32 -5.25
N LEU A 99 1.11 11.01 -6.00
CA LEU A 99 1.14 10.25 -7.25
C LEU A 99 0.87 11.13 -8.48
N THR A 100 0.78 12.45 -8.29
CA THR A 100 0.62 13.40 -9.40
C THR A 100 1.99 13.80 -9.94
N PRO A 101 2.31 13.51 -11.22
CA PRO A 101 3.59 13.87 -11.81
C PRO A 101 3.80 15.38 -11.89
N THR A 102 5.03 15.83 -11.65
CA THR A 102 5.46 17.22 -11.82
C THR A 102 6.53 17.36 -12.90
N SER A 103 7.43 16.37 -12.98
CA SER A 103 8.48 16.29 -14.01
C SER A 103 8.91 14.86 -14.24
N PHE A 104 9.59 14.64 -15.36
CA PHE A 104 10.10 13.33 -15.72
C PHE A 104 11.39 13.40 -16.54
N THR A 105 12.17 12.33 -16.48
CA THR A 105 13.39 12.14 -17.27
C THR A 105 13.44 10.73 -17.82
N PHE A 106 13.93 10.59 -19.05
CA PHE A 106 14.13 9.32 -19.69
C PHE A 106 15.55 8.81 -19.57
N ARG A 107 15.69 7.48 -19.54
CA ARG A 107 16.98 6.81 -19.64
C ARG A 107 16.82 5.53 -20.47
N VAL A 108 17.79 5.28 -21.35
CA VAL A 108 17.92 3.96 -21.97
C VAL A 108 18.77 3.10 -21.05
N PHE A 109 18.26 1.92 -20.72
CA PHE A 109 18.90 0.93 -19.89
C PHE A 109 19.04 -0.37 -20.68
N VAL A 110 20.17 -1.05 -20.53
CA VAL A 110 20.40 -2.38 -21.10
C VAL A 110 20.56 -3.33 -19.93
N THR A 111 19.70 -4.35 -19.86
CA THR A 111 19.76 -5.34 -18.79
C THR A 111 20.98 -6.25 -18.98
N ASN A 112 21.27 -7.08 -17.97
CA ASN A 112 22.33 -8.09 -18.08
C ASN A 112 22.04 -9.18 -19.12
N THR A 113 20.79 -9.30 -19.56
CA THR A 113 20.32 -10.20 -20.62
C THR A 113 20.23 -9.50 -21.99
N ASP A 114 20.92 -8.35 -22.16
CA ASP A 114 20.93 -7.53 -23.38
C ASP A 114 19.55 -7.02 -23.82
N ARG A 115 18.59 -6.94 -22.91
CA ARG A 115 17.29 -6.31 -23.21
C ARG A 115 17.42 -4.80 -23.12
N LYS A 116 17.19 -4.10 -24.23
CA LYS A 116 17.06 -2.64 -24.26
C LYS A 116 15.71 -2.24 -23.65
N MET A 117 15.74 -1.31 -22.71
CA MET A 117 14.59 -0.80 -21.98
C MET A 117 14.60 0.72 -21.95
N LEU A 118 13.42 1.31 -22.00
CA LEU A 118 13.21 2.73 -21.71
C LEU A 118 12.72 2.87 -20.28
N GLN A 119 13.50 3.55 -19.45
CA GLN A 119 13.12 3.92 -18.08
C GLN A 119 12.57 5.34 -18.09
N LEU A 120 11.43 5.52 -17.43
CA LEU A 120 10.80 6.81 -17.18
C LEU A 120 10.87 7.08 -15.68
N PHE A 121 11.68 8.05 -15.28
CA PHE A 121 11.76 8.51 -13.90
C PHE A 121 10.78 9.65 -13.70
N ILE A 122 9.81 9.48 -12.81
CA ILE A 122 8.73 10.44 -12.57
C ILE A 122 8.96 11.07 -11.19
N THR A 123 9.06 12.40 -11.15
CA THR A 123 9.09 13.16 -9.90
C THR A 123 7.68 13.64 -9.58
N THR A 124 7.13 13.20 -8.45
CA THR A 124 5.81 13.63 -7.96
C THR A 124 5.89 14.62 -6.80
N THR A 125 6.96 14.51 -6.00
CA THR A 125 7.26 15.40 -4.87
C THR A 125 8.76 15.67 -4.79
N GLY A 126 9.15 16.79 -4.18
CA GLY A 126 10.56 17.16 -4.04
C GLY A 126 11.21 17.60 -5.36
N SER A 127 12.53 17.46 -5.44
CA SER A 127 13.31 17.81 -6.62
C SER A 127 13.71 16.56 -7.40
N PRO A 128 13.78 16.62 -8.75
CA PRO A 128 14.27 15.52 -9.57
C PRO A 128 15.71 15.15 -9.21
N GLN A 129 16.02 13.86 -9.23
CA GLN A 129 17.42 13.41 -9.15
C GLN A 129 18.15 13.77 -10.45
N VAL A 130 19.40 14.24 -10.31
CA VAL A 130 20.23 14.65 -11.46
C VAL A 130 20.62 13.45 -12.34
N THR A 131 20.86 12.30 -11.72
CA THR A 131 21.21 11.04 -12.39
C THR A 131 20.47 9.88 -11.72
N PRO A 132 19.20 9.64 -12.07
CA PRO A 132 18.41 8.61 -11.42
C PRO A 132 18.90 7.21 -11.82
N ASP A 133 19.01 6.31 -10.84
CA ASP A 133 19.39 4.92 -11.00
C ASP A 133 18.52 4.04 -10.10
N LEU A 134 18.02 2.93 -10.64
CA LEU A 134 17.22 1.95 -9.90
C LEU A 134 18.09 0.88 -9.24
N HIS A 135 19.36 0.74 -9.65
CA HIS A 135 20.25 -0.34 -9.21
C HIS A 135 19.66 -1.76 -9.39
N LEU A 136 18.70 -1.93 -10.30
CA LEU A 136 18.06 -3.20 -10.65
C LEU A 136 18.61 -3.75 -11.96
N LYS A 137 19.10 -4.98 -11.93
CA LYS A 137 19.67 -5.66 -13.11
C LYS A 137 18.59 -6.11 -14.10
N GLU A 138 17.45 -6.54 -13.59
CA GLU A 138 16.32 -7.08 -14.36
C GLU A 138 15.00 -6.54 -13.76
N PRO A 139 14.59 -5.30 -14.09
CA PRO A 139 13.44 -4.66 -13.45
C PRO A 139 12.08 -5.21 -13.93
N ILE A 140 12.03 -5.91 -15.07
CA ILE A 140 10.80 -6.47 -15.64
C ILE A 140 10.97 -7.99 -15.81
N PRO A 141 10.24 -8.83 -15.03
CA PRO A 141 10.25 -10.27 -15.19
C PRO A 141 9.79 -10.72 -16.59
N SER A 142 10.15 -11.94 -17.00
CA SER A 142 9.93 -12.44 -18.37
C SER A 142 8.47 -12.51 -18.83
N LEU A 143 7.51 -12.61 -17.90
CA LEU A 143 6.08 -12.68 -18.19
C LEU A 143 5.42 -11.31 -18.43
N PHE A 144 6.15 -10.21 -18.23
CA PHE A 144 5.63 -8.85 -18.30
C PHE A 144 6.40 -8.01 -19.33
N GLN A 145 5.73 -6.97 -19.83
CA GLN A 145 6.34 -6.02 -20.78
C GLN A 145 6.76 -4.72 -20.11
N CYS A 146 6.21 -4.39 -18.94
CA CYS A 146 6.55 -3.18 -18.19
C CYS A 146 6.41 -3.37 -16.68
N SER A 147 7.03 -2.46 -15.93
CA SER A 147 6.93 -2.34 -14.49
C SER A 147 6.79 -0.87 -14.09
N LEU A 148 5.86 -0.57 -13.19
CA LEU A 148 5.79 0.68 -12.46
C LEU A 148 6.37 0.45 -11.06
N ILE A 149 7.40 1.20 -10.68
CA ILE A 149 8.03 1.12 -9.36
C ILE A 149 7.74 2.42 -8.63
N ILE A 150 7.09 2.31 -7.47
CA ILE A 150 6.73 3.43 -6.60
C ILE A 150 7.60 3.36 -5.36
N ASN A 151 8.32 4.46 -5.11
CA ASN A 151 9.26 4.58 -4.00
C ASN A 151 8.57 4.27 -2.65
N THR A 152 9.25 3.47 -1.84
CA THR A 152 8.80 3.02 -0.52
C THR A 152 8.41 4.19 0.40
N ARG A 153 9.05 5.35 0.26
CA ARG A 153 8.65 6.59 0.94
C ARG A 153 7.18 6.90 0.70
N ILE A 154 6.80 7.05 -0.57
CA ILE A 154 5.43 7.40 -1.00
C ILE A 154 4.45 6.31 -0.53
N LEU A 155 4.88 5.05 -0.55
CA LEU A 155 4.08 3.94 -0.04
C LEU A 155 3.68 4.13 1.43
N PHE A 156 4.66 4.34 2.32
CA PHE A 156 4.41 4.43 3.77
C PHE A 156 3.97 5.83 4.23
N SER A 157 4.33 6.91 3.52
CA SER A 157 3.93 8.28 3.90
C SER A 157 2.56 8.69 3.38
N ASP A 158 2.13 8.17 2.23
CA ASP A 158 0.94 8.68 1.55
C ASP A 158 -0.05 7.59 1.13
N ILE A 159 0.40 6.54 0.42
CA ILE A 159 -0.50 5.47 -0.09
C ILE A 159 -1.15 4.73 1.08
N LEU A 160 -0.34 4.18 1.99
CA LEU A 160 -0.87 3.42 3.14
C LEU A 160 -1.77 4.28 4.04
N PRO A 161 -1.40 5.51 4.43
CA PRO A 161 -2.31 6.38 5.17
C PRO A 161 -3.60 6.72 4.44
N ALA A 162 -3.56 6.98 3.13
CA ALA A 162 -4.76 7.27 2.36
C ALA A 162 -5.68 6.05 2.25
N THR A 163 -5.10 4.86 2.01
CA THR A 163 -5.85 3.61 1.85
C THR A 163 -6.40 3.09 3.18
N LEU A 164 -5.60 3.08 4.25
CA LEU A 164 -6.02 2.52 5.53
C LEU A 164 -6.93 3.48 6.34
N LYS A 165 -7.18 4.69 5.83
CA LYS A 165 -8.15 5.62 6.42
C LYS A 165 -9.57 5.07 6.25
N SER A 166 -10.02 4.27 7.22
CA SER A 166 -11.42 3.83 7.27
C SER A 166 -12.25 4.76 8.16
N ALA A 167 -13.48 5.05 7.72
CA ALA A 167 -14.45 5.80 8.52
C ALA A 167 -14.88 5.02 9.78
N GLU A 168 -14.85 3.69 9.70
CA GLU A 168 -15.33 2.79 10.75
C GLU A 168 -14.34 2.68 11.94
N TYR A 169 -13.04 2.57 11.66
CA TYR A 169 -12.01 2.31 12.69
C TYR A 169 -11.09 3.50 12.94
N LYS A 170 -11.25 4.58 12.15
CA LYS A 170 -10.49 5.83 12.28
C LYS A 170 -8.98 5.60 12.35
N LEU A 171 -8.47 4.59 11.66
CA LEU A 171 -7.05 4.27 11.62
C LEU A 171 -6.29 5.48 11.09
N LYS A 172 -5.38 5.99 11.91
CA LYS A 172 -4.44 7.05 11.58
C LYS A 172 -3.06 6.43 11.43
N VAL A 173 -2.71 6.09 10.20
CA VAL A 173 -1.39 5.54 9.87
C VAL A 173 -0.41 6.68 9.60
N VAL A 174 0.80 6.58 10.13
CA VAL A 174 1.89 7.55 9.91
C VAL A 174 3.20 6.79 9.66
N PRO A 175 4.16 7.37 8.91
CA PRO A 175 5.48 6.77 8.74
C PRO A 175 6.25 6.65 10.07
N ASP A 176 7.05 5.58 10.21
CA ASP A 176 7.95 5.31 11.33
C ASP A 176 9.35 4.91 10.78
N PRO A 177 10.41 5.71 11.02
CA PRO A 177 10.41 6.97 11.78
C PRO A 177 9.68 8.12 11.04
N PRO A 178 9.37 9.24 11.73
CA PRO A 178 8.80 10.42 11.11
C PRO A 178 9.61 10.91 9.91
N ILE A 179 8.96 11.58 8.96
CA ILE A 179 9.58 11.95 7.67
C ILE A 179 10.87 12.78 7.85
N GLU A 180 10.92 13.60 8.90
CA GLU A 180 12.03 14.48 9.22
C GLU A 180 13.28 13.73 9.72
N ASP A 181 13.10 12.53 10.26
CA ASP A 181 14.14 11.69 10.87
C ASP A 181 14.55 10.51 9.96
N LEU A 182 14.09 10.51 8.71
CA LEU A 182 14.36 9.46 7.75
C LEU A 182 15.83 9.50 7.29
N ASN A 183 16.46 8.33 7.32
CA ASN A 183 17.72 8.06 6.64
C ASN A 183 17.50 6.88 5.69
N ASP A 184 18.09 6.92 4.50
CA ASP A 184 17.97 5.90 3.46
C ASP A 184 18.50 4.52 3.92
N ASP A 185 19.28 4.46 5.00
CA ASP A 185 19.85 3.22 5.56
C ASP A 185 18.89 2.39 6.43
N LYS A 186 17.69 2.91 6.76
CA LYS A 186 16.73 2.18 7.61
C LYS A 186 15.54 1.67 6.79
N PRO A 187 15.07 0.43 7.06
CA PRO A 187 13.87 -0.08 6.41
C PRO A 187 12.68 0.80 6.77
N TRP A 188 11.92 1.18 5.74
CA TRP A 188 10.72 1.98 5.90
C TRP A 188 9.63 1.17 6.59
N SER A 189 8.87 1.85 7.46
CA SER A 189 7.70 1.26 8.10
C SER A 189 6.64 2.33 8.36
N SER A 190 5.46 1.89 8.77
CA SER A 190 4.44 2.79 9.33
C SER A 190 3.99 2.28 10.69
N ILE A 191 3.52 3.20 11.50
CA ILE A 191 2.79 2.92 12.74
C ILE A 191 1.37 3.44 12.66
N VAL A 192 0.46 2.81 13.38
CA VAL A 192 -0.86 3.38 13.65
C VAL A 192 -0.73 4.31 14.85
N ALA A 193 -0.87 5.62 14.60
CA ALA A 193 -0.84 6.66 15.61
C ALA A 193 -2.16 6.81 16.38
N GLY A 194 -3.25 6.26 15.86
CA GLY A 194 -4.57 6.28 16.50
C GLY A 194 -5.59 5.44 15.72
N GLY A 195 -6.68 5.10 16.38
CA GLY A 195 -7.72 4.20 15.86
C GLY A 195 -8.26 3.36 17.00
N GLU A 196 -9.52 2.97 16.91
CA GLU A 196 -10.21 2.26 17.99
C GLU A 196 -11.16 1.21 17.40
N ILE A 197 -11.26 0.05 18.07
CA ILE A 197 -12.32 -0.94 17.80
C ILE A 197 -13.16 -1.08 19.04
N GLN A 198 -14.46 -0.91 18.89
CA GLN A 198 -15.40 -1.32 19.92
C GLN A 198 -15.67 -2.82 19.76
N VAL A 199 -15.34 -3.59 20.77
CA VAL A 199 -15.63 -5.01 20.84
C VAL A 199 -16.74 -5.23 21.83
N LEU A 200 -17.82 -5.83 21.35
CA LEU A 200 -18.93 -6.23 22.19
C LEU A 200 -18.59 -7.55 22.86
N PHE A 201 -18.79 -7.60 24.17
CA PHE A 201 -18.56 -8.78 24.98
C PHE A 201 -19.87 -9.19 25.63
N GLU A 202 -20.38 -10.37 25.23
CA GLU A 202 -21.59 -10.93 25.81
C GLU A 202 -21.22 -11.89 26.95
N PRO A 203 -21.80 -11.72 28.15
CA PRO A 203 -21.59 -12.63 29.27
C PRO A 203 -21.93 -14.07 28.89
N GLN A 204 -20.94 -14.96 28.90
CA GLN A 204 -21.17 -16.40 28.77
C GLN A 204 -21.01 -17.10 30.11
N CYS A 205 -21.91 -18.06 30.35
CA CYS A 205 -21.79 -19.01 31.45
C CYS A 205 -20.98 -20.21 30.96
N VAL A 206 -19.81 -20.45 31.56
CA VAL A 206 -19.08 -21.71 31.36
C VAL A 206 -19.39 -22.60 32.57
N ASP A 207 -20.07 -23.72 32.32
CA ASP A 207 -20.29 -24.74 33.34
C ASP A 207 -19.12 -25.74 33.32
N ALA A 208 -18.46 -25.93 34.46
CA ALA A 208 -17.48 -27.01 34.62
C ALA A 208 -17.98 -28.03 35.65
N TYR A 209 -17.95 -29.30 35.24
CA TYR A 209 -18.35 -30.45 36.06
C TYR A 209 -17.10 -31.17 36.56
N ALA A 210 -17.05 -31.45 37.85
CA ALA A 210 -16.07 -32.36 38.42
C ALA A 210 -16.77 -33.39 39.29
N THR A 211 -16.55 -34.67 39.00
CA THR A 211 -16.97 -35.82 39.81
C THR A 211 -15.74 -36.40 40.51
N SER A 212 -15.78 -36.52 41.84
CA SER A 212 -14.76 -37.27 42.57
C SER A 212 -15.19 -38.72 42.76
N THR A 213 -14.33 -39.67 42.42
CA THR A 213 -14.53 -41.10 42.64
C THR A 213 -14.48 -41.42 44.14
N GLY A 214 -15.65 -41.67 44.75
CA GLY A 214 -15.76 -42.16 46.14
C GLY A 214 -16.93 -41.59 46.93
N GLN A 215 -17.41 -40.40 46.59
CA GLN A 215 -18.67 -39.81 47.06
C GLN A 215 -19.27 -39.04 45.89
N LEU A 216 -20.59 -39.19 45.63
CA LEU A 216 -21.35 -38.48 44.59
C LEU A 216 -21.47 -36.98 44.92
N ILE A 217 -20.33 -36.27 45.00
CA ILE A 217 -20.29 -34.83 45.13
C ILE A 217 -20.09 -34.27 43.73
N THR A 218 -21.18 -33.78 43.14
CA THR A 218 -21.11 -33.00 41.90
C THR A 218 -20.76 -31.58 42.26
N PHE A 219 -19.59 -31.11 41.81
CA PHE A 219 -19.25 -29.70 41.85
C PHE A 219 -19.78 -29.03 40.59
N TYR A 220 -20.59 -27.99 40.78
CA TYR A 220 -20.91 -27.05 39.71
C TYR A 220 -20.05 -25.82 39.91
N GLU A 221 -19.20 -25.55 38.93
CA GLU A 221 -18.51 -24.28 38.81
C GLU A 221 -19.18 -23.49 37.70
N LYS A 222 -19.69 -22.32 38.06
CA LYS A 222 -20.24 -21.35 37.10
C LYS A 222 -19.26 -20.20 36.99
N TYR A 223 -18.84 -19.90 35.77
CA TYR A 223 -18.04 -18.72 35.45
C TYR A 223 -18.94 -17.75 34.68
N ILE A 224 -19.18 -16.56 35.22
CA ILE A 224 -19.89 -15.49 34.51
C ILE A 224 -18.88 -14.38 34.29
N ALA A 225 -18.50 -14.15 33.04
CA ALA A 225 -17.77 -12.94 32.70
C ALA A 225 -18.75 -11.77 32.75
N LEU A 226 -18.55 -10.84 33.67
CA LEU A 226 -19.44 -9.67 33.80
C LEU A 226 -19.19 -8.72 32.63
N PRO A 227 -20.26 -8.08 32.11
CA PRO A 227 -20.07 -6.98 31.18
C PRO A 227 -19.39 -5.85 31.96
N THR A 228 -18.16 -5.54 31.59
CA THR A 228 -17.46 -4.35 32.09
C THR A 228 -17.38 -3.37 30.93
N ASP A 229 -18.50 -2.69 30.64
CA ASP A 229 -18.63 -1.67 29.60
C ASP A 229 -18.18 -2.11 28.17
N GLU A 230 -18.38 -1.23 27.17
CA GLU A 230 -17.86 -1.46 25.82
C GLU A 230 -16.33 -1.57 25.86
N PHE A 231 -15.76 -2.67 25.33
CA PHE A 231 -14.32 -2.82 25.25
C PHE A 231 -13.79 -2.04 24.05
N VAL A 232 -13.30 -0.83 24.29
CA VAL A 232 -12.63 -0.02 23.26
C VAL A 232 -11.16 -0.42 23.18
N PHE A 233 -10.74 -1.07 22.09
CA PHE A 233 -9.36 -1.42 21.80
C PHE A 233 -8.68 -0.27 21.04
N GLU A 234 -7.75 0.43 21.71
CA GLU A 234 -6.87 1.37 21.02
C GLU A 234 -5.91 0.62 20.10
N LEU A 235 -5.92 0.99 18.84
CA LEU A 235 -5.08 0.41 17.80
C LEU A 235 -3.74 1.15 17.65
N LYS A 236 -3.33 1.91 18.66
CA LYS A 236 -2.10 2.68 18.64
C LYS A 236 -0.86 1.76 18.70
N ASN A 237 0.22 2.18 18.05
CA ASN A 237 1.53 1.49 17.97
C ASN A 237 1.55 0.19 17.16
N MET A 238 0.47 -0.14 16.44
CA MET A 238 0.52 -1.24 15.47
C MET A 238 1.53 -0.91 14.38
N LYS A 239 2.41 -1.84 14.06
CA LYS A 239 3.45 -1.67 13.04
C LYS A 239 3.03 -2.31 11.73
N ILE A 240 3.24 -1.59 10.64
CA ILE A 240 3.12 -2.10 9.28
C ILE A 240 4.54 -2.17 8.74
N ILE A 241 5.02 -3.38 8.54
CA ILE A 241 6.39 -3.65 8.08
C ILE A 241 6.36 -4.56 6.85
N HIS A 242 7.50 -4.68 6.17
CA HIS A 242 7.67 -5.69 5.14
C HIS A 242 7.48 -7.09 5.71
N GLY A 243 6.70 -7.93 5.03
CA GLY A 243 6.48 -9.31 5.46
C GLY A 243 7.59 -10.25 4.99
N ASP A 244 7.68 -11.40 5.65
CA ASP A 244 8.73 -12.42 5.42
C ASP A 244 8.60 -13.15 4.07
N LYS A 245 7.52 -12.91 3.32
CA LYS A 245 7.26 -13.50 1.99
C LYS A 245 7.24 -12.39 0.94
N ASN A 246 7.92 -12.62 -0.19
CA ASN A 246 8.21 -11.69 -1.31
C ASN A 246 7.03 -10.93 -1.95
N SER A 247 5.82 -10.96 -1.40
CA SER A 247 4.62 -10.35 -1.99
C SER A 247 3.66 -9.69 -1.00
N SER A 248 3.88 -9.78 0.31
CA SER A 248 2.95 -9.21 1.31
C SER A 248 3.67 -8.32 2.31
N MET A 249 3.08 -7.17 2.62
CA MET A 249 3.42 -6.45 3.84
C MET A 249 2.78 -7.18 5.02
N SER A 250 3.48 -7.26 6.15
CA SER A 250 2.91 -7.79 7.38
C SER A 250 2.56 -6.65 8.31
N MET A 251 1.29 -6.56 8.67
CA MET A 251 0.84 -5.74 9.77
C MET A 251 1.00 -6.57 11.05
N ILE A 252 1.90 -6.13 11.92
CA ILE A 252 2.10 -6.67 13.26
C ILE A 252 1.43 -5.72 14.24
N ILE A 253 0.39 -6.22 14.88
CA ILE A 253 -0.33 -5.55 15.95
C ILE A 253 0.24 -6.15 17.22
N ASP A 254 1.21 -5.47 17.81
CA ASP A 254 1.69 -5.80 19.15
C ASP A 254 0.93 -4.93 20.13
N PHE A 255 -0.05 -5.52 20.80
CA PHE A 255 -0.96 -4.80 21.67
C PHE A 255 -0.94 -5.37 23.09
N LYS A 256 -0.27 -4.64 23.97
CA LYS A 256 -0.24 -4.94 25.40
C LYS A 256 -1.23 -4.05 26.12
N ARG A 257 -2.32 -4.64 26.65
CA ARG A 257 -3.26 -3.90 27.50
C ARG A 257 -3.75 -4.71 28.67
N ASP A 258 -3.70 -4.08 29.82
CA ASP A 258 -4.24 -4.65 31.04
C ASP A 258 -5.75 -4.47 31.05
N ALA A 259 -6.46 -5.49 30.58
CA ALA A 259 -7.90 -5.61 30.78
C ALA A 259 -8.17 -6.25 32.15
N LYS A 260 -9.35 -6.00 32.71
CA LYS A 260 -9.77 -6.56 34.00
C LYS A 260 -11.10 -7.26 33.82
N PHE A 261 -11.06 -8.56 33.52
CA PHE A 261 -12.25 -9.37 33.39
C PHE A 261 -12.75 -9.85 34.74
N ALA A 262 -13.95 -9.41 35.13
CA ALA A 262 -14.61 -9.88 36.32
C ALA A 262 -15.29 -11.25 36.07
N PHE A 263 -14.79 -12.30 36.71
CA PHE A 263 -15.44 -13.60 36.70
C PHE A 263 -16.14 -13.86 38.02
N LEU A 264 -17.44 -14.13 37.99
CA LEU A 264 -18.13 -14.71 39.15
C LEU A 264 -17.83 -16.20 39.20
N TYR A 265 -17.12 -16.64 40.25
CA TYR A 265 -16.92 -18.05 40.58
C TYR A 265 -17.88 -18.49 41.67
N GLY A 266 -18.74 -19.46 41.38
CA GLY A 266 -19.58 -20.12 42.38
C GLY A 266 -19.30 -21.61 42.45
N LYS A 267 -19.08 -22.15 43.66
CA LYS A 267 -18.96 -23.59 43.90
C LYS A 267 -20.23 -24.13 44.55
N ARG A 268 -20.85 -25.14 43.93
CA ARG A 268 -22.00 -25.84 44.49
C ARG A 268 -21.62 -27.23 44.96
N HIS A 269 -22.09 -27.63 46.14
CA HIS A 269 -21.94 -28.99 46.65
C HIS A 269 -23.31 -29.68 46.59
N SER A 270 -23.38 -30.86 45.96
CA SER A 270 -24.54 -31.76 46.06
C SER A 270 -24.18 -32.95 46.95
N GLY A 271 -24.97 -33.19 48.00
CA GLY A 271 -24.84 -34.36 48.88
C GLY A 271 -26.17 -35.12 48.98
N ILE A 272 -26.14 -36.32 49.59
CA ILE A 272 -27.26 -37.29 49.62
C ILE A 272 -28.50 -36.76 50.37
N ASN A 273 -28.36 -35.71 51.21
CA ASN A 273 -29.48 -35.05 51.88
C ASN A 273 -29.57 -33.57 51.45
N HIS A 274 -30.55 -33.28 50.60
CA HIS A 274 -30.74 -32.02 49.87
C HIS A 274 -30.97 -30.78 50.78
N LYS A 275 -29.90 -30.09 51.17
CA LYS A 275 -29.94 -28.64 51.43
C LYS A 275 -28.92 -27.94 50.55
N TRP A 276 -29.42 -27.09 49.68
CA TRP A 276 -28.66 -26.30 48.73
C TRP A 276 -27.82 -25.28 49.53
N SER A 277 -26.49 -25.39 49.49
CA SER A 277 -25.60 -24.40 50.10
C SER A 277 -25.59 -23.12 49.25
N LYS A 278 -25.56 -21.95 49.90
CA LYS A 278 -25.46 -20.63 49.23
C LYS A 278 -24.29 -20.61 48.24
N ILE A 279 -24.53 -20.08 47.04
CA ILE A 279 -23.49 -19.82 46.06
C ILE A 279 -22.74 -18.57 46.52
N ASN A 280 -21.48 -18.72 46.91
CA ASN A 280 -20.60 -17.58 47.17
C ASN A 280 -19.91 -17.21 45.86
N TYR A 281 -20.13 -15.99 45.40
CA TYR A 281 -19.44 -15.46 44.24
C TYR A 281 -18.15 -14.74 44.67
N LYS A 282 -17.04 -15.02 43.97
CA LYS A 282 -15.82 -14.21 44.03
C LYS A 282 -15.57 -13.61 42.66
N THR A 283 -15.13 -12.36 42.63
CA THR A 283 -14.68 -11.65 41.43
C THR A 283 -13.18 -11.82 41.27
N TYR A 284 -12.75 -12.36 40.13
CA TYR A 284 -11.33 -12.38 39.73
C TYR A 284 -11.07 -11.30 38.67
N TYR A 285 -9.79 -10.96 38.46
CA TYR A 285 -9.35 -10.07 37.39
C TYR A 285 -8.25 -10.77 36.59
N ILE A 286 -8.34 -10.71 35.26
CA ILE A 286 -7.38 -11.31 34.33
C ILE A 286 -6.78 -10.22 33.46
N GLN A 287 -5.47 -10.01 33.56
CA GLN A 287 -4.64 -9.17 32.70
C GLN A 287 -4.27 -9.93 31.43
N VAL A 288 -4.35 -9.30 30.26
CA VAL A 288 -4.28 -10.01 28.97
C VAL A 288 -3.36 -9.29 28.00
N GLN A 289 -2.38 -9.95 27.41
CA GLN A 289 -1.57 -9.37 26.33
C GLN A 289 -1.87 -10.09 25.02
N MET A 290 -2.06 -9.31 23.95
CA MET A 290 -2.53 -9.79 22.66
C MET A 290 -1.58 -9.37 21.56
N LYS A 291 -1.27 -10.29 20.66
CA LYS A 291 -0.50 -9.97 19.47
C LYS A 291 -1.16 -10.59 18.25
N PHE A 292 -1.45 -9.75 17.26
CA PHE A 292 -2.03 -10.18 16.00
C PHE A 292 -1.01 -9.96 14.88
N LYS A 293 -0.95 -10.90 13.95
CA LYS A 293 -0.20 -10.75 12.69
C LYS A 293 -1.17 -10.97 11.54
N THR A 294 -1.28 -10.00 10.64
CA THR A 294 -2.01 -10.14 9.37
C THR A 294 -1.13 -9.72 8.21
N ASN A 295 -1.43 -10.24 7.03
CA ASN A 295 -0.81 -9.82 5.78
C ASN A 295 -1.72 -8.86 5.03
N LEU A 296 -1.11 -7.77 4.57
CA LEU A 296 -1.68 -6.80 3.65
C LEU A 296 -1.13 -7.07 2.25
N GLU A 297 -2.03 -7.14 1.28
CA GLU A 297 -1.72 -7.43 -0.12
C GLU A 297 -2.35 -6.37 -1.03
N PHE A 298 -1.54 -5.81 -1.93
CA PHE A 298 -2.04 -4.96 -2.99
C PHE A 298 -2.47 -5.79 -4.19
N LYS A 299 -3.60 -5.43 -4.77
CA LYS A 299 -4.11 -5.99 -6.01
C LYS A 299 -4.42 -4.87 -6.99
N VAL A 300 -4.20 -5.14 -8.27
CA VAL A 300 -4.71 -4.28 -9.32
C VAL A 300 -6.12 -4.73 -9.65
N ILE A 301 -7.05 -3.78 -9.67
CA ILE A 301 -8.44 -3.99 -10.05
C ILE A 301 -8.84 -3.02 -11.16
N GLY A 302 -9.94 -3.30 -11.85
CA GLY A 302 -10.39 -2.50 -13.00
C GLY A 302 -9.54 -2.73 -14.24
N THR A 303 -9.85 -2.01 -15.32
CA THR A 303 -9.18 -2.11 -16.62
C THR A 303 -9.04 -0.74 -17.26
N GLY A 304 -8.15 -0.62 -18.24
CA GLY A 304 -7.97 0.61 -19.00
C GLY A 304 -7.70 1.82 -18.08
N PRO A 305 -8.46 2.91 -18.18
CA PRO A 305 -8.19 4.12 -17.42
C PRO A 305 -8.70 4.02 -15.96
N ASN A 306 -9.59 3.06 -15.68
CA ASN A 306 -10.20 2.81 -14.38
C ASN A 306 -9.41 1.81 -13.52
N GLN A 307 -8.13 1.62 -13.80
CA GLN A 307 -7.28 0.72 -13.01
C GLN A 307 -6.92 1.34 -11.68
N LEU A 308 -7.19 0.61 -10.61
CA LEU A 308 -6.97 1.05 -9.24
C LEU A 308 -6.08 0.05 -8.52
N LEU A 309 -5.25 0.57 -7.61
CA LEU A 309 -4.50 -0.22 -6.67
C LEU A 309 -5.33 -0.36 -5.39
N GLN A 310 -5.75 -1.58 -5.08
CA GLN A 310 -6.58 -1.90 -3.92
C GLN A 310 -5.75 -2.65 -2.90
N LEU A 311 -5.76 -2.17 -1.65
CA LEU A 311 -5.21 -2.93 -0.53
C LEU A 311 -6.28 -3.84 0.03
N SER A 312 -5.91 -5.08 0.25
CA SER A 312 -6.73 -6.06 0.95
C SER A 312 -5.95 -6.60 2.15
N SER A 313 -6.69 -6.94 3.20
CA SER A 313 -6.16 -7.67 4.33
C SER A 313 -6.65 -9.11 4.25
N SER A 314 -5.82 -10.04 4.73
CA SER A 314 -6.23 -11.43 4.90
C SER A 314 -6.59 -11.67 6.36
N ARG A 315 -7.33 -12.75 6.63
CA ARG A 315 -7.55 -13.21 8.01
C ARG A 315 -6.21 -13.28 8.76
N PRO A 316 -6.16 -12.84 10.03
CA PRO A 316 -4.94 -12.89 10.82
C PRO A 316 -4.29 -14.27 10.74
N LEU A 317 -3.02 -14.30 10.39
CA LEU A 317 -2.23 -15.53 10.29
C LEU A 317 -1.94 -16.16 11.66
N GLY A 318 -2.14 -15.39 12.74
CA GLY A 318 -2.04 -15.86 14.10
C GLY A 318 -2.48 -14.80 15.10
N VAL A 319 -3.07 -15.28 16.20
CA VAL A 319 -3.36 -14.50 17.41
C VAL A 319 -2.61 -15.15 18.56
N GLU A 320 -1.56 -14.50 19.05
CA GLU A 320 -0.86 -14.90 20.27
C GLU A 320 -1.56 -14.21 21.45
N LEU A 321 -2.06 -15.01 22.40
CA LEU A 321 -2.72 -14.52 23.59
C LEU A 321 -1.97 -15.02 24.83
N THR A 322 -1.57 -14.10 25.69
CA THR A 322 -1.08 -14.41 27.04
C THR A 322 -2.01 -13.79 28.06
N ALA A 323 -2.26 -14.50 29.17
CA ALA A 323 -3.19 -14.05 30.20
C ALA A 323 -2.65 -14.42 31.59
N ASP A 324 -2.58 -13.42 32.47
CA ASP A 324 -2.14 -13.54 33.85
C ASP A 324 -3.29 -13.16 34.80
N ILE A 325 -3.39 -13.85 35.94
CA ILE A 325 -4.45 -13.62 36.92
C ILE A 325 -3.85 -12.85 38.10
N ASP A 326 -4.38 -11.65 38.36
CA ASP A 326 -3.86 -10.69 39.34
C ASP A 326 -3.91 -11.20 40.80
N GLN A 327 -4.67 -12.26 41.08
CA GLN A 327 -4.86 -12.79 42.43
C GLN A 327 -4.39 -14.25 42.52
N LYS A 328 -3.72 -14.58 43.63
CA LYS A 328 -3.38 -15.97 44.02
C LYS A 328 -4.67 -16.80 44.14
N SER A 329 -5.06 -17.41 43.03
CA SER A 329 -6.08 -18.43 42.97
C SER A 329 -5.51 -19.74 43.50
N CYS A 330 -6.35 -20.61 44.09
CA CYS A 330 -5.94 -21.99 44.30
C CYS A 330 -5.53 -22.61 42.95
N ALA A 331 -4.43 -23.37 42.89
CA ALA A 331 -3.81 -23.80 41.63
C ALA A 331 -4.78 -24.47 40.62
N GLY A 332 -5.85 -25.13 41.10
CA GLY A 332 -6.87 -25.75 40.26
C GLY A 332 -7.90 -24.80 39.64
N SER A 333 -8.27 -23.71 40.34
CA SER A 333 -9.24 -22.72 39.82
C SER A 333 -8.59 -21.74 38.85
N GLU A 334 -7.28 -21.53 38.93
CA GLU A 334 -6.56 -20.59 38.06
C GLU A 334 -6.55 -21.09 36.61
N LYS A 335 -6.21 -22.37 36.43
CA LYS A 335 -6.18 -23.03 35.12
C LYS A 335 -7.56 -22.96 34.44
N ARG A 336 -8.63 -23.26 35.18
CA ARG A 336 -10.00 -23.23 34.65
C ARG A 336 -10.50 -21.83 34.34
N LEU A 337 -10.14 -20.83 35.16
CA LEU A 337 -10.43 -19.41 34.88
C LEU A 337 -9.73 -18.96 33.59
N LYS A 338 -8.45 -19.31 33.42
CA LYS A 338 -7.70 -19.05 32.18
C LYS A 338 -8.36 -19.74 30.99
N GLU A 339 -8.67 -21.04 31.09
CA GLU A 339 -9.33 -21.80 30.03
C GLU A 339 -10.70 -21.21 29.63
N GLY A 340 -11.53 -20.83 30.60
CA GLY A 340 -12.81 -20.18 30.36
C GLY A 340 -12.65 -18.82 29.67
N PHE A 341 -11.69 -18.02 30.10
CA PHE A 341 -11.35 -16.76 29.44
C PHE A 341 -10.88 -16.98 27.99
N PHE A 342 -9.91 -17.88 27.77
CA PHE A 342 -9.40 -18.20 26.44
C PHE A 342 -10.51 -18.68 25.51
N LYS A 343 -11.49 -19.45 26.03
CA LYS A 343 -12.65 -19.88 25.27
C LYS A 343 -13.48 -18.68 24.81
N VAL A 344 -13.93 -17.84 25.75
CA VAL A 344 -14.77 -16.68 25.43
C VAL A 344 -14.04 -15.70 24.51
N TYR A 345 -12.75 -15.47 24.76
CA TYR A 345 -11.91 -14.62 23.91
C TYR A 345 -11.84 -15.13 22.47
N LYS A 346 -11.60 -16.44 22.28
CA LYS A 346 -11.56 -17.06 20.94
C LYS A 346 -12.91 -17.01 20.24
N GLU A 347 -14.00 -17.17 20.98
CA GLU A 347 -15.36 -17.27 20.40
C GLU A 347 -15.98 -15.89 20.10
N GLN A 348 -15.63 -14.85 20.87
CA GLN A 348 -16.27 -13.53 20.74
C GLN A 348 -15.33 -12.43 20.24
N ILE A 349 -14.08 -12.41 20.69
CA ILE A 349 -13.16 -11.29 20.42
C ILE A 349 -12.41 -11.52 19.10
N ILE A 350 -11.84 -12.71 18.89
CA ILE A 350 -11.10 -13.02 17.65
C ILE A 350 -11.96 -12.76 16.40
N PRO A 351 -13.21 -13.23 16.28
CA PRO A 351 -14.01 -13.00 15.07
C PRO A 351 -14.27 -11.52 14.76
N GLN A 352 -14.32 -10.65 15.78
CA GLN A 352 -14.48 -9.21 15.60
C GLN A 352 -13.20 -8.58 15.02
N PHE A 353 -12.02 -9.03 15.47
CA PHE A 353 -10.73 -8.66 14.85
C PHE A 353 -10.57 -9.26 13.46
N GLU A 354 -11.00 -10.51 13.24
CA GLU A 354 -10.98 -11.12 11.90
C GLU A 354 -11.81 -10.29 10.92
N LYS A 355 -12.99 -9.82 11.32
CA LYS A 355 -13.84 -8.93 10.51
C LYS A 355 -13.17 -7.59 10.19
N LEU A 356 -12.34 -7.05 11.09
CA LEU A 356 -11.55 -5.84 10.81
C LEU A 356 -10.53 -6.09 9.69
N PHE A 357 -9.85 -7.25 9.73
CA PHE A 357 -8.78 -7.61 8.79
C PHE A 357 -9.24 -8.47 7.61
N ASP A 358 -10.55 -8.66 7.44
CA ASP A 358 -11.14 -9.25 6.25
C ASP A 358 -11.85 -8.14 5.46
N GLN A 359 -11.09 -7.06 5.20
CA GLN A 359 -11.60 -5.87 4.54
C GLN A 359 -10.78 -5.47 3.33
N THR A 360 -11.51 -4.86 2.42
CA THR A 360 -11.02 -4.18 1.24
C THR A 360 -11.01 -2.69 1.51
N PHE A 361 -9.84 -2.07 1.35
CA PHE A 361 -9.66 -0.66 1.63
C PHE A 361 -9.91 0.20 0.37
N PRO A 362 -10.20 1.50 0.53
CA PRO A 362 -10.26 2.46 -0.57
C PRO A 362 -9.07 2.33 -1.51
N SER A 363 -9.36 2.17 -2.79
CA SER A 363 -8.36 1.98 -3.82
C SER A 363 -7.81 3.31 -4.34
N ILE A 364 -6.57 3.31 -4.81
CA ILE A 364 -5.88 4.50 -5.32
C ILE A 364 -5.72 4.40 -6.84
N SER A 365 -6.03 5.46 -7.57
CA SER A 365 -5.82 5.51 -9.02
C SER A 365 -4.32 5.59 -9.38
N LEU A 366 -3.90 4.76 -10.33
CA LEU A 366 -2.56 4.80 -10.94
C LEU A 366 -2.53 5.57 -12.26
N PHE A 367 -3.65 6.20 -12.64
CA PHE A 367 -3.85 6.81 -13.96
C PHE A 367 -2.77 7.83 -14.31
N ALA A 368 -2.45 8.74 -13.39
CA ALA A 368 -1.50 9.82 -13.67
C ALA A 368 -0.07 9.30 -13.92
N LEU A 369 0.34 8.22 -13.23
CA LEU A 369 1.68 7.64 -13.36
C LEU A 369 1.86 6.86 -14.67
N LYS A 370 0.79 6.22 -15.17
CA LYS A 370 0.89 5.35 -16.35
C LYS A 370 0.69 6.08 -17.68
N ASN A 371 0.06 7.25 -17.68
CA ASN A 371 -0.40 7.92 -18.90
C ASN A 371 0.42 9.14 -19.32
N ILE A 372 1.61 9.35 -18.74
CA ILE A 372 2.47 10.50 -19.10
C ILE A 372 2.85 10.49 -20.59
N LEU A 373 3.06 9.31 -21.19
CA LEU A 373 3.57 9.20 -22.57
C LEU A 373 2.54 8.77 -23.60
N PHE A 374 1.36 8.40 -23.13
CA PHE A 374 0.28 7.87 -23.96
C PHE A 374 -1.01 8.65 -23.69
N PRO A 375 -1.07 9.93 -24.11
CA PRO A 375 -2.23 10.77 -23.82
C PRO A 375 -3.54 10.32 -24.50
N ASP A 376 -3.51 9.31 -25.39
CA ASP A 376 -4.68 8.77 -26.11
C ASP A 376 -4.68 7.23 -26.08
N ASP A 377 -5.75 6.59 -25.56
CA ASP A 377 -6.19 5.17 -25.51
C ASP A 377 -5.15 4.01 -25.41
N ASN A 378 -3.84 4.30 -25.48
CA ASN A 378 -2.73 3.37 -25.40
C ASN A 378 -2.38 3.17 -23.93
N LEU A 379 -3.26 2.44 -23.26
CA LEU A 379 -3.19 2.28 -21.82
C LEU A 379 -2.24 1.12 -21.46
N ILE A 380 -1.47 1.31 -20.40
CA ILE A 380 -0.79 0.19 -19.77
C ILE A 380 -1.84 -0.57 -18.95
N GLU A 381 -1.93 -1.88 -19.15
CA GLU A 381 -2.71 -2.79 -18.33
C GLU A 381 -1.81 -3.44 -17.28
N MET A 382 -1.96 -2.94 -16.06
CA MET A 382 -1.32 -3.45 -14.86
C MET A 382 -2.07 -4.69 -14.37
N ILE A 383 -1.33 -5.71 -13.98
CA ILE A 383 -1.86 -7.05 -13.72
C ILE A 383 -1.57 -7.47 -12.29
N GLN A 384 -0.35 -7.17 -11.79
CA GLN A 384 0.11 -7.72 -10.52
C GLN A 384 0.91 -6.70 -9.72
N ALA A 385 0.69 -6.66 -8.40
CA ALA A 385 1.39 -5.76 -7.49
C ALA A 385 2.14 -6.53 -6.39
N TYR A 386 3.29 -6.01 -5.99
CA TYR A 386 4.20 -6.60 -5.00
C TYR A 386 4.89 -5.51 -4.17
N VAL A 387 5.32 -5.85 -2.94
CA VAL A 387 6.09 -4.93 -2.07
C VAL A 387 7.36 -5.61 -1.54
N PRO A 388 8.36 -5.93 -2.39
CA PRO A 388 9.66 -6.46 -1.95
C PRO A 388 10.55 -5.42 -1.23
N GLY A 389 10.13 -4.16 -1.28
CA GLY A 389 10.80 -2.98 -0.74
C GLY A 389 9.98 -1.80 -1.25
N ASP A 390 10.30 -1.35 -2.46
CA ASP A 390 9.40 -0.49 -3.23
C ASP A 390 8.13 -1.23 -3.65
N LEU A 391 7.04 -0.49 -3.84
CA LEU A 391 5.83 -1.03 -4.44
C LEU A 391 6.08 -1.19 -5.94
N VAL A 392 6.02 -2.42 -6.43
CA VAL A 392 6.20 -2.74 -7.84
C VAL A 392 4.89 -3.26 -8.42
N VAL A 393 4.47 -2.70 -9.54
CA VAL A 393 3.29 -3.13 -10.29
C VAL A 393 3.72 -3.54 -11.70
N PHE A 394 3.44 -4.78 -12.07
CA PHE A 394 3.78 -5.33 -13.38
C PHE A 394 2.59 -5.31 -14.32
N GLY A 395 2.86 -5.13 -15.61
CA GLY A 395 1.81 -5.03 -16.61
C GLY A 395 2.28 -5.28 -18.05
N ASN A 396 1.33 -5.15 -18.96
CA ASN A 396 1.51 -5.28 -20.40
C ASN A 396 0.96 -4.06 -21.14
N PHE A 397 1.48 -3.79 -22.32
CA PHE A 397 0.93 -2.75 -23.19
C PHE A 397 -0.28 -3.33 -23.93
N THR A 398 -1.43 -2.67 -23.84
CA THR A 398 -2.57 -2.97 -24.70
C THR A 398 -2.42 -2.21 -26.01
N LYS A 399 -2.81 -2.83 -27.12
CA LYS A 399 -2.81 -2.22 -28.45
C LYS A 399 -4.12 -1.53 -28.75
#